data_AF-A0A1U7LP76-F1
#
_entry.id   AF-A0A1U7LP76-F1
#
_cell.length_a   1.000
_cell.length_b   1.000
_cell.length_c   1.000
_cell.angle_alpha   90.00
_cell.angle_beta   90.00
_cell.angle_gamma   90.00
#
_symmetry.space_group_name_H-M   'P 1'
#
loop_
_entity.id
_entity.type
_entity.pdbx_description
1 polymer ?
#
loop_
_entity_poly.entity_id
_entity_poly.type
_entity_poly.pdbx_seq_one_letter_code
_entity_poly.pdbx_strand_id
1 'polypeptide(L)'
;MPCLLKTEARRGDPPEIYNSNVYLLVAISTMGGMIFGYDIGSIGGVIEMKSFKISFGLLNNNRGELASLIAKIVSILQVGCLFGALSTGVMADRIGRKRGLIVASIIFLTGSIIQTTSDGHLGLLYAGRFIGGIGVGQCSMITPLYTSECVPRAIRGKFTGCYQLNIAFGIMVAFW
;
A
#
# COMPACT_ATOMS: atom_id res chain seq x y z
N MET A 1 -22.32 11.62 -28.64
CA MET A 1 -22.92 12.23 -27.43
C MET A 1 -22.20 11.82 -26.13
N PRO A 2 -20.98 12.31 -25.83
CA PRO A 2 -20.53 12.37 -24.43
C PRO A 2 -20.00 13.75 -23.97
N CYS A 3 -20.04 14.77 -24.83
CA CYS A 3 -19.41 16.08 -24.54
C CYS A 3 -20.30 17.03 -23.70
N LEU A 4 -21.63 16.93 -23.81
CA LEU A 4 -22.56 17.88 -23.17
C LEU A 4 -22.76 17.64 -21.66
N LEU A 5 -22.46 16.44 -21.14
CA LEU A 5 -22.59 16.16 -19.70
C LEU A 5 -21.43 16.72 -18.85
N LYS A 6 -20.28 17.04 -19.45
CA LYS A 6 -19.13 17.61 -18.74
C LYS A 6 -19.34 19.08 -18.35
N THR A 7 -20.22 19.79 -19.06
CA THR A 7 -20.38 21.23 -18.92
C THR A 7 -21.39 21.59 -17.82
N GLU A 8 -22.46 20.81 -17.66
CA GLU A 8 -23.48 21.05 -16.62
C GLU A 8 -22.98 20.74 -15.20
N ALA A 9 -22.08 19.75 -15.04
CA ALA A 9 -21.47 19.44 -13.74
C ALA A 9 -20.46 20.48 -13.25
N ARG A 10 -19.88 21.28 -14.16
CA ARG A 10 -18.89 22.34 -13.85
C ARG A 10 -19.51 23.71 -13.62
N ARG A 11 -20.81 23.87 -13.87
CA ARG A 11 -21.47 25.16 -14.10
C ARG A 11 -21.72 25.98 -12.82
N GLY A 12 -21.50 25.40 -11.64
CA GLY A 12 -21.67 26.06 -10.33
C GLY A 12 -20.47 25.97 -9.39
N ASP A 13 -19.34 25.48 -9.88
CA ASP A 13 -18.13 25.26 -9.08
C ASP A 13 -17.23 26.52 -9.12
N PRO A 14 -16.87 27.14 -7.98
CA PRO A 14 -15.88 28.22 -7.97
C PRO A 14 -14.54 27.76 -8.57
N PRO A 15 -13.82 28.63 -9.32
CA PRO A 15 -12.60 28.26 -10.04
C PRO A 15 -11.47 27.79 -9.09
N GLU A 16 -11.52 28.12 -7.80
CA GLU A 16 -10.57 27.65 -6.79
C GLU A 16 -10.56 26.12 -6.61
N ILE A 17 -11.62 25.42 -7.04
CA ILE A 17 -11.70 23.95 -7.02
C ILE A 17 -10.62 23.30 -7.89
N TYR A 18 -10.17 23.99 -8.95
CA TYR A 18 -9.18 23.47 -9.91
C TYR A 18 -7.76 23.98 -9.66
N ASN A 19 -7.44 24.40 -8.42
CA ASN A 19 -6.11 24.90 -8.09
C ASN A 19 -5.03 23.80 -8.25
N SER A 20 -3.90 24.13 -8.89
CA SER A 20 -2.76 23.23 -9.11
C SER A 20 -2.20 22.67 -7.79
N ASN A 21 -2.29 23.43 -6.70
CA ASN A 21 -1.86 22.96 -5.38
C ASN A 21 -2.67 21.77 -4.87
N VAL A 22 -3.96 21.68 -5.21
CA VAL A 22 -4.81 20.54 -4.84
C VAL A 22 -4.41 19.30 -5.62
N TYR A 23 -4.14 19.45 -6.92
CA TYR A 23 -3.64 18.36 -7.75
C TYR A 23 -2.28 17.84 -7.27
N LEU A 24 -1.36 18.73 -6.90
CA LEU A 24 -0.05 18.37 -6.39
C LEU A 24 -0.14 17.67 -5.02
N LEU A 25 -0.97 18.19 -4.10
CA LEU A 25 -1.20 17.58 -2.79
C LEU A 25 -1.77 16.16 -2.92
N VAL A 26 -2.70 15.95 -3.86
CA VAL A 26 -3.24 14.61 -4.08
C VAL A 26 -2.22 13.70 -4.77
N ALA A 27 -1.46 14.19 -5.74
CA ALA A 27 -0.41 13.39 -6.38
C ALA A 27 0.59 12.84 -5.34
N ILE A 28 1.00 13.67 -4.36
CA ILE A 28 1.87 13.25 -3.26
C ILE A 28 1.15 12.26 -2.34
N SER A 29 -0.11 12.53 -1.97
CA SER A 29 -0.91 11.63 -1.13
C SER A 29 -1.07 10.25 -1.77
N THR A 30 -1.31 10.18 -3.08
CA THR A 30 -1.50 8.91 -3.79
C THR A 30 -0.20 8.16 -4.04
N MET A 31 0.98 8.73 -3.80
CA MET A 31 2.25 7.96 -3.82
C MET A 31 2.29 6.87 -2.73
N GLY A 32 1.55 7.05 -1.63
CA GLY A 32 1.38 5.99 -0.63
C GLY A 32 0.77 4.71 -1.21
N GLY A 33 -0.14 4.85 -2.19
CA GLY A 33 -0.71 3.72 -2.94
C GLY A 33 0.32 3.03 -3.85
N MET A 34 1.28 3.78 -4.39
CA MET A 34 2.36 3.20 -5.20
C MET A 34 3.29 2.32 -4.36
N ILE A 35 3.66 2.78 -3.15
CA ILE A 35 4.46 1.99 -2.22
C ILE A 35 3.75 0.69 -1.81
N PHE A 36 2.44 0.76 -1.60
CA PHE A 36 1.62 -0.41 -1.31
C PHE A 36 1.62 -1.41 -2.47
N GLY A 37 1.42 -0.93 -3.70
CA GLY A 37 1.49 -1.77 -4.90
C GLY A 37 2.87 -2.40 -5.10
N TYR A 38 3.93 -1.63 -4.82
CA TYR A 38 5.31 -2.12 -4.91
C TYR A 38 5.60 -3.23 -3.90
N ASP A 39 5.17 -3.09 -2.63
CA ASP A 39 5.35 -4.12 -1.59
C ASP A 39 4.70 -5.44 -2.01
N ILE A 40 3.46 -5.40 -2.50
CA ILE A 40 2.72 -6.58 -2.98
C ILE A 40 3.38 -7.19 -4.23
N GLY A 41 3.90 -6.38 -5.16
CA GLY A 41 4.55 -6.92 -6.35
C GLY A 41 5.94 -7.50 -6.07
N SER A 42 6.70 -6.87 -5.18
CA SER A 42 8.10 -7.23 -4.90
C SER A 42 8.24 -8.65 -4.34
N ILE A 43 7.26 -9.10 -3.55
CA ILE A 43 7.28 -10.45 -2.99
C ILE A 43 7.23 -11.52 -4.09
N GLY A 44 6.48 -11.28 -5.17
CA GLY A 44 6.39 -12.18 -6.32
C GLY A 44 7.75 -12.45 -6.95
N GLY A 45 8.52 -11.39 -7.19
CA GLY A 45 9.89 -11.50 -7.73
C GLY A 45 10.86 -12.17 -6.76
N VAL A 46 10.82 -11.82 -5.47
CA VAL A 46 11.71 -12.38 -4.44
C VAL A 46 11.53 -13.89 -4.28
N ILE A 47 10.29 -14.39 -4.41
CA ILE A 47 9.98 -15.82 -4.31
C ILE A 47 10.59 -16.65 -5.44
N GLU A 48 10.71 -16.08 -6.65
CA GLU A 48 11.26 -16.80 -7.80
C GLU A 48 12.78 -16.92 -7.76
N MET A 49 13.47 -15.98 -7.09
CA MET A 49 14.93 -15.93 -7.02
C MET A 49 15.56 -17.21 -6.45
N LYS A 50 16.56 -17.73 -7.16
CA LYS A 50 17.35 -18.90 -6.72
C LYS A 50 18.10 -18.63 -5.41
N SER A 51 18.58 -17.40 -5.20
CA SER A 51 19.28 -17.00 -3.98
C SER A 51 18.39 -17.10 -2.73
N PHE A 52 17.11 -16.74 -2.85
CA PHE A 52 16.13 -16.90 -1.77
C PHE A 52 15.91 -18.38 -1.44
N LYS A 53 15.75 -19.22 -2.47
CA LYS A 53 15.59 -20.68 -2.28
C LYS A 53 16.82 -21.33 -1.63
N ILE A 54 18.02 -20.86 -1.96
CA ILE A 54 19.28 -21.33 -1.35
C ILE A 54 19.37 -20.89 0.12
N SER A 55 19.14 -19.60 0.38
CA SER A 55 19.29 -19.01 1.72
C SER A 55 18.29 -19.56 2.74
N PHE A 56 17.13 -20.03 2.28
CA PHE A 56 16.10 -20.66 3.12
C PHE A 56 16.13 -22.20 3.08
N GLY A 57 17.15 -22.81 2.46
CA GLY A 57 17.32 -24.28 2.45
C GLY A 57 16.28 -25.05 1.62
N LEU A 58 15.62 -24.39 0.66
CA LEU A 58 14.46 -24.89 -0.08
C LEU A 58 14.80 -25.68 -1.35
N LEU A 59 16.08 -25.89 -1.65
CA LEU A 59 16.51 -26.59 -2.87
C LEU A 59 16.13 -28.07 -2.93
N ASN A 60 15.85 -28.71 -1.79
CA ASN A 60 15.58 -30.15 -1.69
C ASN A 60 14.10 -30.48 -1.42
N ASN A 61 13.21 -29.48 -1.27
CA ASN A 61 11.81 -29.73 -0.94
C ASN A 61 10.95 -30.00 -2.19
N ASN A 62 9.92 -30.83 -2.00
CA ASN A 62 8.93 -31.14 -3.01
C ASN A 62 8.18 -29.85 -3.43
N ARG A 63 7.75 -29.75 -4.70
CA ARG A 63 7.09 -28.54 -5.26
C ARG A 63 5.88 -28.08 -4.41
N GLY A 64 5.19 -29.02 -3.75
CA GLY A 64 4.06 -28.73 -2.87
C GLY A 64 4.44 -28.01 -1.55
N GLU A 65 5.59 -28.32 -0.96
CA GLU A 65 6.02 -27.68 0.30
C GLU A 65 6.54 -26.25 0.07
N LEU A 66 7.20 -26.03 -1.08
CA LEU A 66 7.59 -24.69 -1.50
C LEU A 66 6.36 -23.78 -1.68
N ALA A 67 5.32 -24.28 -2.35
CA ALA A 67 4.06 -23.55 -2.53
C ALA A 67 3.38 -23.23 -1.18
N SER A 68 3.40 -24.18 -0.23
CA SER A 68 2.87 -23.96 1.12
C SER A 68 3.62 -22.88 1.88
N LEU A 69 4.95 -22.84 1.80
CA LEU A 69 5.77 -21.81 2.46
C LEU A 69 5.53 -20.43 1.87
N ILE A 70 5.44 -20.32 0.54
CA ILE A 70 5.12 -19.08 -0.16
C ILE A 70 3.75 -18.56 0.30
N ALA A 71 2.74 -19.45 0.31
CA ALA A 71 1.41 -19.11 0.76
C ALA A 71 1.44 -18.57 2.20
N LYS A 72 2.18 -19.21 3.11
CA LYS A 72 2.34 -18.73 4.50
C LYS A 72 2.95 -17.32 4.57
N ILE A 73 3.96 -17.02 3.77
CA ILE A 73 4.61 -15.69 3.73
C ILE A 73 3.63 -14.62 3.25
N VAL A 74 2.84 -14.90 2.21
CA VAL A 74 1.87 -13.93 1.68
C VAL A 74 0.69 -13.78 2.64
N SER A 75 0.21 -14.87 3.24
CA SER A 75 -0.91 -14.85 4.18
C SER A 75 -0.57 -14.11 5.48
N ILE A 76 0.65 -14.20 6.02
CA ILE A 76 1.00 -13.51 7.28
C ILE A 76 0.93 -11.98 7.13
N LEU A 77 1.29 -11.45 5.96
CA LEU A 77 1.14 -10.04 5.64
C LEU A 77 -0.33 -9.64 5.64
N GLN A 78 -1.20 -10.46 5.02
CA GLN A 78 -2.64 -10.21 4.99
C GLN A 78 -3.26 -10.22 6.39
N VAL A 79 -2.80 -11.11 7.28
CA VAL A 79 -3.20 -11.11 8.69
C VAL A 79 -2.73 -9.82 9.37
N GLY A 80 -1.49 -9.39 9.15
CA GLY A 80 -0.99 -8.09 9.62
C GLY A 80 -1.83 -6.91 9.13
N CYS A 81 -2.20 -6.90 7.85
CA CYS A 81 -3.08 -5.88 7.26
C CYS A 81 -4.46 -5.85 7.91
N LEU A 82 -5.03 -7.01 8.28
CA LEU A 82 -6.31 -7.09 8.97
C LEU A 82 -6.25 -6.41 10.35
N PHE A 83 -5.22 -6.71 11.14
CA PHE A 83 -5.00 -6.05 12.43
C PHE A 83 -4.67 -4.56 12.28
N GLY A 84 -3.89 -4.21 11.25
CA GLY A 84 -3.60 -2.84 10.86
C GLY A 84 -4.88 -2.06 10.58
N ALA A 85 -5.72 -2.54 9.68
CA ALA A 85 -6.98 -1.89 9.31
C ALA A 85 -7.94 -1.74 10.51
N LEU A 86 -8.07 -2.77 11.35
CA LEU A 86 -8.90 -2.70 12.57
C LEU A 86 -8.40 -1.65 13.55
N SER A 87 -7.09 -1.58 13.79
CA SER A 87 -6.49 -0.58 14.68
C SER A 87 -6.58 0.85 14.12
N THR A 88 -6.64 0.99 12.80
CA THR A 88 -6.62 2.27 12.10
C THR A 88 -7.81 3.14 12.43
N GLY A 89 -9.02 2.57 12.56
CA GLY A 89 -10.23 3.34 12.84
C GLY A 89 -10.09 4.18 14.11
N VAL A 90 -9.68 3.55 15.22
CA VAL A 90 -9.48 4.22 16.51
C VAL A 90 -8.28 5.18 16.47
N MET A 91 -7.20 4.76 15.81
CA MET A 91 -5.95 5.52 15.78
C MET A 91 -6.05 6.78 14.92
N ALA A 92 -6.75 6.70 13.79
CA ALA A 92 -6.91 7.80 12.85
C ALA A 92 -7.87 8.89 13.38
N ASP A 93 -8.82 8.52 14.25
CA ASP A 93 -9.71 9.49 14.90
C ASP A 93 -9.04 10.20 16.10
N ARG A 94 -8.07 9.56 16.78
CA ARG A 94 -7.34 10.19 17.90
C ARG A 94 -6.09 10.99 17.50
N ILE A 95 -5.30 10.48 16.56
CA ILE A 95 -3.96 11.02 16.24
C ILE A 95 -4.02 11.99 15.03
N GLY A 96 -5.13 11.97 14.29
CA GLY A 96 -5.34 12.74 13.07
C GLY A 96 -4.74 12.08 11.84
N ARG A 97 -5.30 12.37 10.65
CA ARG A 97 -5.00 11.66 9.39
C ARG A 97 -3.52 11.77 8.97
N LYS A 98 -2.95 12.98 8.97
CA LYS A 98 -1.55 13.22 8.54
C LYS A 98 -0.54 12.50 9.44
N ARG A 99 -0.71 12.58 10.76
CA ARG A 99 0.19 11.93 11.73
C ARG A 99 0.02 10.41 11.71
N GLY A 100 -1.20 9.92 11.50
CA GLY A 100 -1.46 8.49 11.30
C GLY A 100 -0.68 7.92 10.10
N LEU A 101 -0.62 8.63 8.98
CA LEU A 101 0.15 8.19 7.80
C LEU A 101 1.66 8.11 8.08
N ILE A 102 2.21 9.06 8.85
CA ILE A 102 3.63 9.06 9.25
C ILE A 102 3.93 7.87 10.18
N VAL A 103 3.08 7.62 11.18
CA VAL A 103 3.24 6.48 12.10
C VAL A 103 3.17 5.16 11.34
N ALA A 104 2.20 5.00 10.44
CA ALA A 104 2.06 3.82 9.60
C ALA A 104 3.31 3.58 8.72
N SER A 105 3.88 4.67 8.19
CA SER A 105 5.13 4.62 7.41
C SER A 105 6.34 4.19 8.25
N ILE A 106 6.44 4.63 9.51
CA ILE A 106 7.50 4.21 10.44
C ILE A 106 7.37 2.72 10.80
N ILE A 107 6.15 2.25 11.04
CA ILE A 107 5.86 0.83 11.31
C ILE A 107 6.26 -0.02 10.10
N PHE A 108 5.91 0.42 8.89
CA PHE A 108 6.30 -0.24 7.65
C PHE A 108 7.82 -0.29 7.49
N LEU A 109 8.51 0.84 7.69
CA LEU A 109 9.97 0.91 7.60
C LEU A 109 10.65 -0.06 8.59
N THR A 110 10.13 -0.13 9.81
CA THR A 110 10.63 -1.05 10.85
C THR A 110 10.43 -2.50 10.43
N GLY A 111 9.26 -2.85 9.89
CA GLY A 111 8.99 -4.18 9.33
C GLY A 111 9.91 -4.55 8.17
N SER A 112 10.21 -3.61 7.27
CA SER A 112 11.13 -3.80 6.16
C SER A 112 12.57 -4.01 6.62
N ILE A 113 13.05 -3.24 7.61
CA ILE A 113 14.39 -3.44 8.20
C ILE A 113 14.52 -4.85 8.79
N ILE A 114 13.53 -5.31 9.55
CA ILE A 114 13.52 -6.65 10.13
C ILE A 114 13.55 -7.74 9.05
N GLN A 115 12.84 -7.54 7.93
CA GLN A 115 12.88 -8.47 6.80
C GLN A 115 14.25 -8.47 6.11
N THR A 116 14.88 -7.31 5.92
CA THR A 116 16.20 -7.21 5.29
C THR A 116 17.30 -7.85 6.13
N THR A 117 17.24 -7.72 7.46
CA THR A 117 18.21 -8.32 8.40
C THR A 117 17.93 -9.80 8.70
N SER A 118 16.99 -10.43 7.99
CA SER A 118 16.52 -11.77 8.34
C SER A 118 17.55 -12.89 8.09
N ASP A 119 18.68 -12.66 7.39
CA ASP A 119 19.84 -13.56 7.20
C ASP A 119 19.52 -15.07 7.33
N GLY A 120 18.58 -15.58 6.52
CA GLY A 120 18.21 -17.00 6.44
C GLY A 120 17.24 -17.54 7.52
N HIS A 121 16.82 -16.72 8.50
CA HIS A 121 15.90 -17.11 9.57
C HIS A 121 14.43 -16.86 9.20
N LEU A 122 13.68 -17.92 8.87
CA LEU A 122 12.25 -17.83 8.49
C LEU A 122 11.38 -17.09 9.52
N GLY A 123 11.69 -17.23 10.82
CA GLY A 123 10.93 -16.58 11.89
C GLY A 123 11.00 -15.05 11.85
N LEU A 124 12.18 -14.48 11.58
CA LEU A 124 12.36 -13.03 11.44
C LEU A 124 11.63 -12.50 10.20
N LEU A 125 11.68 -13.25 9.09
CA LEU A 125 10.95 -12.91 7.88
C LEU A 125 9.43 -12.84 8.13
N TYR A 126 8.87 -13.82 8.86
CA TYR A 126 7.45 -13.81 9.23
C TYR A 126 7.08 -12.65 10.15
N ALA A 127 7.91 -12.37 11.17
CA ALA A 127 7.69 -11.26 12.09
C ALA A 127 7.74 -9.91 11.36
N GLY A 128 8.74 -9.70 10.50
CA GLY A 128 8.89 -8.48 9.72
C GLY A 128 7.75 -8.28 8.72
N ARG A 129 7.22 -9.35 8.11
CA ARG A 129 6.05 -9.32 7.24
C ARG A 129 4.76 -8.97 7.99
N PHE A 130 4.59 -9.52 9.19
CA PHE A 130 3.45 -9.20 10.04
C PHE A 130 3.46 -7.72 10.48
N ILE A 131 4.60 -7.23 10.96
CA ILE A 131 4.78 -5.82 11.37
C ILE A 131 4.62 -4.87 10.18
N GLY A 132 5.26 -5.21 9.05
CA GLY A 132 5.11 -4.45 7.80
C GLY A 132 3.65 -4.40 7.34
N GLY A 133 2.94 -5.53 7.41
CA GLY A 133 1.51 -5.64 7.09
C GLY A 133 0.62 -4.73 7.95
N ILE A 134 0.93 -4.56 9.24
CA ILE A 134 0.20 -3.62 10.09
C ILE A 134 0.34 -2.18 9.56
N GLY A 135 1.56 -1.75 9.24
CA GLY A 135 1.82 -0.41 8.69
C GLY A 135 1.15 -0.20 7.33
N VAL A 136 1.23 -1.20 6.45
CA VAL A 136 0.59 -1.17 5.12
C VAL A 136 -0.93 -1.10 5.22
N GLY A 137 -1.56 -1.92 6.06
CA GLY A 137 -3.00 -1.90 6.28
C GLY A 137 -3.49 -0.57 6.87
N GLN A 138 -2.69 0.06 7.72
CA GLN A 138 -2.97 1.40 8.22
C GLN A 138 -2.88 2.47 7.12
N CYS A 139 -1.82 2.44 6.31
CA CYS A 139 -1.67 3.35 5.18
C CYS A 139 -2.81 3.22 4.16
N SER A 140 -3.25 1.99 3.84
CA SER A 140 -4.26 1.77 2.79
C SER A 140 -5.64 2.31 3.16
N MET A 141 -5.97 2.39 4.46
CA MET A 141 -7.23 2.96 4.94
C MET A 141 -7.14 4.49 5.10
N ILE A 142 -6.01 5.01 5.61
CA ILE A 142 -5.84 6.45 5.86
C ILE A 142 -5.72 7.24 4.54
N THR A 143 -5.01 6.71 3.55
CA THR A 143 -4.71 7.43 2.29
C THR A 143 -5.96 7.87 1.51
N PRO A 144 -6.92 6.99 1.18
CA PRO A 144 -8.14 7.40 0.50
C PRO A 144 -9.01 8.31 1.37
N LEU A 145 -9.00 8.11 2.69
CA LEU A 145 -9.77 8.93 3.63
C LEU A 145 -9.24 10.36 3.70
N TYR A 146 -7.93 10.53 3.87
CA TYR A 146 -7.25 11.83 3.83
C TYR A 146 -7.47 12.54 2.49
N THR A 147 -7.32 11.81 1.38
CA THR A 147 -7.57 12.35 0.05
C THR A 147 -9.02 12.80 -0.10
N SER A 148 -9.97 12.07 0.48
CA SER A 148 -11.38 12.45 0.46
C SER A 148 -11.66 13.71 1.29
N GLU A 149 -10.96 13.94 2.39
CA GLU A 149 -11.13 15.12 3.26
C GLU A 149 -10.50 16.39 2.64
N CYS A 150 -9.36 16.25 1.96
CA CYS A 150 -8.67 17.38 1.34
C CYS A 150 -9.27 17.86 0.01
N VAL A 151 -10.10 17.03 -0.63
CA VAL A 151 -10.55 17.26 -2.01
C VAL A 151 -12.01 17.73 -2.09
N PRO A 152 -12.30 18.77 -2.90
CA PRO A 152 -13.66 19.24 -3.13
C PRO A 152 -14.54 18.20 -3.86
N ARG A 153 -15.83 18.17 -3.51
CA ARG A 153 -16.81 17.13 -3.88
C ARG A 153 -16.85 16.83 -5.39
N ALA A 154 -16.71 17.84 -6.24
CA ALA A 154 -16.78 17.71 -7.70
C ALA A 154 -15.66 16.84 -8.32
N ILE A 155 -14.48 16.76 -7.69
CA ILE A 155 -13.30 16.09 -8.27
C ILE A 155 -12.84 14.86 -7.48
N ARG A 156 -13.44 14.54 -6.32
CA ARG A 156 -13.10 13.37 -5.47
C ARG A 156 -12.98 12.06 -6.25
N GLY A 157 -13.89 11.78 -7.18
CA GLY A 157 -13.87 10.54 -7.96
C GLY A 157 -12.63 10.38 -8.84
N LYS A 158 -12.08 11.47 -9.38
CA LYS A 158 -10.84 11.43 -10.19
C LYS A 158 -9.64 11.01 -9.35
N PHE A 159 -9.60 11.44 -8.10
CA PHE A 159 -8.48 11.16 -7.21
C PHE A 159 -8.49 9.74 -6.65
N THR A 160 -9.66 9.16 -6.37
CA THR A 160 -9.76 7.73 -6.07
C THR A 160 -9.27 6.90 -7.26
N GLY A 161 -9.59 7.34 -8.50
CA GLY A 161 -9.02 6.75 -9.71
C GLY A 161 -7.50 6.84 -9.77
N CYS A 162 -6.92 8.02 -9.51
CA CYS A 162 -5.46 8.20 -9.45
C CYS A 162 -4.79 7.32 -8.38
N TYR A 163 -5.43 7.13 -7.22
CA TYR A 163 -4.93 6.23 -6.19
C TYR A 163 -4.84 4.78 -6.69
N GLN A 164 -5.90 4.29 -7.33
CA GLN A 164 -5.91 2.94 -7.89
C GLN A 164 -4.91 2.77 -9.03
N LEU A 165 -4.76 3.80 -9.89
CA LEU A 165 -3.74 3.81 -10.94
C LEU A 165 -2.33 3.75 -10.36
N ASN A 166 -2.05 4.48 -9.28
CA ASN A 166 -0.76 4.43 -8.60
C ASN A 166 -0.46 3.06 -7.99
N ILE A 167 -1.46 2.37 -7.44
CA ILE A 167 -1.31 0.98 -6.96
C ILE A 167 -0.93 0.07 -8.13
N ALA A 168 -1.68 0.13 -9.22
CA ALA A 168 -1.40 -0.69 -10.41
C ALA A 168 0.00 -0.39 -10.99
N PHE A 169 0.39 0.88 -11.01
CA PHE A 169 1.71 1.31 -11.45
C PHE A 169 2.81 0.77 -10.53
N GLY A 170 2.62 0.81 -9.20
CA GLY A 170 3.56 0.25 -8.23
C GLY A 170 3.76 -1.26 -8.41
N ILE A 171 2.66 -1.99 -8.68
CA ILE A 171 2.71 -3.43 -8.98
C ILE A 171 3.52 -3.65 -10.28
N MET A 172 3.21 -2.90 -11.35
CA MET A 172 3.92 -3.01 -12.64
C MET A 172 5.44 -2.80 -12.49
N VAL A 173 5.86 -1.79 -11.72
CA VAL A 173 7.28 -1.50 -11.46
C VAL A 173 7.97 -2.63 -10.68
N ALA A 174 7.25 -3.36 -9.84
CA ALA A 174 7.83 -4.43 -9.04
C ALA A 174 7.99 -5.77 -9.80
N PHE A 175 7.28 -5.95 -10.94
CA PHE A 175 7.30 -7.18 -11.73
C PHE A 175 8.40 -7.23 -12.82
N TRP A 176 9.27 -6.23 -12.90
CA TRP A 176 10.38 -6.14 -13.86
C TRP A 176 11.72 -6.11 -13.10
#